data_AF-A0A8T7BW92-F1
#
_entry.id   AF-A0A8T7BW92-F1
#
_cell.length_a   1.000
_cell.length_b   1.000
_cell.length_c   1.000
_cell.angle_alpha   90.00
_cell.angle_beta   90.00
_cell.angle_gamma   90.00
#
_symmetry.space_group_name_H-M   'P 1'
#
loop_
_entity.id
_entity.type
_entity.pdbx_description
1 polymer ?
#
loop_
_entity_poly.entity_id
_entity_poly.type
_entity_poly.pdbx_seq_one_letter_code
_entity_poly.pdbx_strand_id
1 'polypeptide(L)'
;MSKDISRKKKYLFSLIIILFCLAAIELSAFALIWVVNSQIGSAGASGVLIDDDIDFSSDEISEYYANRDPVLGWPSASALASDRFDPAGARPDPAFPYPQAPCAAAFGDSFARSMEVGNEHAWAHRLSKTLGCRVANFGVGGYGTGQAYLRFKMTDVEPAKLIILGVFPDNIMRNVNQYRGYLVAYHDIRTFKPRFVLNQGELTAVPIIDEPNLSFREFRKNPGSKLSHEYFLPDTAYGPVIMQFPYALAVVNALMHPRTRAVLF
;
A
#
# COMPACT_ATOMS: atom_id res chain seq x y z
N MET A 1 47.08 -14.89 -48.54
CA MET A 1 45.69 -15.27 -48.93
C MET A 1 44.79 -15.14 -47.73
N SER A 2 44.05 -14.04 -47.60
CA SER A 2 42.95 -13.94 -46.63
C SER A 2 41.84 -14.89 -47.09
N LYS A 3 41.55 -15.94 -46.32
CA LYS A 3 40.37 -16.77 -46.56
C LYS A 3 39.15 -15.87 -46.29
N ASP A 4 38.52 -15.38 -47.36
CA ASP A 4 37.35 -14.53 -47.24
C ASP A 4 36.27 -15.27 -46.46
N ILE A 5 35.91 -14.72 -45.29
CA ILE A 5 34.96 -15.34 -44.39
C ILE A 5 33.62 -15.39 -45.11
N SER A 6 33.06 -16.59 -45.29
CA SER A 6 31.75 -16.78 -45.91
C SER A 6 30.71 -15.82 -45.33
N ARG A 7 29.84 -15.27 -46.19
CA ARG A 7 28.75 -14.37 -45.79
C ARG A 7 27.93 -14.94 -44.63
N LYS A 8 27.70 -16.27 -44.61
CA LYS A 8 27.03 -16.99 -43.51
C LYS A 8 27.79 -16.88 -42.18
N LYS A 9 29.12 -17.01 -42.20
CA LYS A 9 29.97 -16.87 -41.01
C LYS A 9 30.01 -15.42 -40.50
N LYS A 10 30.00 -14.43 -41.42
CA LYS A 10 29.88 -13.00 -41.06
C LYS A 10 28.55 -12.72 -40.34
N TYR A 11 27.42 -13.22 -40.88
CA TYR A 11 26.11 -13.09 -40.23
C TYR A 11 26.04 -13.78 -38.87
N LEU A 12 26.54 -15.01 -38.77
CA LEU A 12 26.57 -15.75 -37.50
C LEU A 12 27.39 -15.00 -36.44
N PHE A 13 28.56 -14.47 -36.83
CA PHE A 13 29.40 -13.68 -35.94
C PHE A 13 28.70 -12.39 -35.46
N SER A 14 28.06 -11.66 -36.37
CA SER A 14 27.27 -10.47 -36.00
C SER A 14 26.11 -10.82 -35.07
N LEU A 15 25.41 -11.92 -35.30
CA LEU A 15 24.33 -12.37 -34.42
C LEU A 15 24.84 -12.69 -33.01
N ILE A 16 25.98 -13.37 -32.90
CA ILE A 16 26.62 -13.67 -31.60
C ILE A 16 26.97 -12.37 -30.86
N ILE A 17 27.54 -11.38 -31.56
CA ILE A 17 27.84 -10.08 -30.96
C ILE A 17 26.57 -9.39 -30.46
N ILE A 18 25.51 -9.36 -31.27
CA ILE A 18 24.23 -8.75 -30.87
C ILE A 18 23.67 -9.43 -29.62
N LEU A 19 23.64 -10.76 -29.59
CA LEU A 19 23.16 -11.51 -28.42
C LEU A 19 24.01 -11.25 -27.18
N PHE A 20 25.34 -11.16 -27.33
CA PHE A 20 26.25 -10.83 -26.22
C PHE A 20 25.99 -9.40 -25.71
N CYS A 21 25.81 -8.43 -26.61
CA CYS A 21 25.47 -7.06 -26.22
C CYS A 21 24.12 -6.99 -25.49
N LEU A 22 23.09 -7.69 -25.98
CA LEU A 22 21.79 -7.76 -25.31
C LEU A 22 21.90 -8.41 -23.92
N ALA A 23 22.64 -9.52 -23.80
CA ALA A 23 22.87 -10.17 -22.52
C ALA A 23 23.64 -9.26 -21.54
N ALA A 24 24.64 -8.50 -22.01
CA ALA A 24 25.38 -7.55 -21.19
C ALA A 24 24.51 -6.38 -20.71
N ILE A 25 23.62 -5.88 -21.57
CA ILE A 25 22.64 -4.84 -21.23
C ILE A 25 21.68 -5.36 -20.14
N GLU A 26 21.12 -6.55 -20.33
CA GLU A 26 20.18 -7.16 -19.39
C GLU A 26 20.83 -7.47 -18.04
N LEU A 27 22.06 -7.99 -18.04
CA LEU A 27 22.81 -8.24 -16.80
C LEU A 27 23.11 -6.93 -16.06
N SER A 28 23.43 -5.87 -16.80
CA SER A 28 23.71 -4.55 -16.24
C SER A 28 22.44 -3.90 -15.67
N ALA A 29 21.31 -4.03 -16.37
CA ALA A 29 20.00 -3.55 -15.90
C ALA A 29 19.53 -4.31 -14.65
N PHE A 30 19.67 -5.64 -14.64
CA PHE A 30 19.40 -6.47 -13.46
C PHE A 30 20.28 -6.06 -12.26
N ALA A 31 21.59 -5.90 -12.47
CA ALA A 31 22.50 -5.47 -11.42
C ALA A 31 22.15 -4.08 -10.88
N LEU A 32 21.75 -3.15 -11.76
CA LEU A 32 21.27 -1.82 -11.35
C LEU A 32 20.03 -1.91 -10.47
N ILE A 33 19.00 -2.65 -10.91
CA ILE A 33 17.78 -2.88 -10.13
C ILE A 33 18.12 -3.48 -8.75
N TRP A 34 18.99 -4.48 -8.71
CA TRP A 34 19.41 -5.14 -7.48
C TRP A 34 20.16 -4.19 -6.53
N VAL A 35 21.08 -3.36 -7.03
CA VAL A 35 21.79 -2.35 -6.23
C VAL A 35 20.83 -1.31 -5.68
N VAL A 36 19.92 -0.80 -6.53
CA VAL A 36 18.90 0.19 -6.12
C VAL A 36 18.02 -0.41 -5.03
N ASN A 37 17.49 -1.61 -5.20
CA ASN A 37 16.61 -2.25 -4.22
C ASN A 37 17.33 -2.58 -2.90
N SER A 38 18.61 -2.97 -2.95
CA SER A 38 19.38 -3.31 -1.74
C SER A 38 19.82 -2.10 -0.92
N GLN A 39 20.18 -0.98 -1.55
CA GLN A 39 20.59 0.24 -0.84
C GLN A 39 19.41 1.03 -0.27
N ILE A 40 18.30 1.02 -1.00
CA ILE A 40 17.14 1.85 -0.70
C ILE A 40 16.15 1.08 0.21
N GLY A 41 16.30 -0.24 0.32
CA GLY A 41 15.37 -1.13 0.99
C GLY A 41 14.03 -1.22 0.26
N SER A 42 13.24 -2.24 0.60
CA SER A 42 11.87 -2.42 0.08
C SER A 42 10.91 -1.25 0.40
N ALA A 43 11.33 -0.30 1.23
CA ALA A 43 10.57 0.89 1.59
C ALA A 43 10.97 2.16 0.81
N GLY A 44 12.18 2.24 0.25
CA GLY A 44 12.70 3.52 -0.25
C GLY A 44 12.59 3.72 -1.77
N ALA A 45 12.26 2.69 -2.55
CA ALA A 45 12.08 2.83 -4.00
C ALA A 45 10.74 3.49 -4.34
N SER A 46 10.30 4.50 -3.56
CA SER A 46 9.19 5.44 -3.83
C SER A 46 7.86 4.83 -4.32
N GLY A 47 7.62 3.55 -4.07
CA GLY A 47 6.50 2.83 -4.67
C GLY A 47 6.58 2.72 -6.20
N VAL A 48 7.78 2.62 -6.78
CA VAL A 48 8.01 2.56 -8.23
C VAL A 48 8.36 1.14 -8.70
N LEU A 49 9.31 0.47 -8.07
CA LEU A 49 9.71 -0.88 -8.46
C LEU A 49 9.08 -1.90 -7.51
N ILE A 50 8.41 -2.91 -8.05
CA ILE A 50 7.83 -4.01 -7.28
C ILE A 50 8.43 -5.36 -7.69
N ASP A 51 8.74 -6.17 -6.68
CA ASP A 51 9.19 -7.54 -6.85
C ASP A 51 7.96 -8.45 -6.95
N ASP A 52 7.64 -8.91 -8.16
CA ASP A 52 6.47 -9.76 -8.39
C ASP A 52 6.77 -11.26 -8.16
N ASP A 53 7.93 -11.63 -7.62
CA ASP A 53 8.21 -13.04 -7.25
C ASP A 53 7.60 -13.44 -5.90
N ILE A 54 7.03 -12.49 -5.15
CA ILE A 54 6.36 -12.78 -3.87
C ILE A 54 5.04 -13.52 -4.11
N ASP A 55 4.88 -14.66 -3.44
CA ASP A 55 3.65 -15.47 -3.39
C ASP A 55 3.32 -15.75 -1.93
N PHE A 56 2.04 -15.97 -1.63
CA PHE A 56 1.58 -16.31 -0.28
C PHE A 56 1.02 -17.73 -0.28
N SER A 57 1.36 -18.49 0.76
CA SER A 57 0.81 -19.83 0.96
C SER A 57 -0.70 -19.79 1.23
N SER A 58 -1.38 -20.92 1.01
CA SER A 58 -2.79 -21.08 1.37
C SER A 58 -3.05 -20.79 2.85
N ASP A 59 -2.09 -21.11 3.71
CA ASP A 59 -2.20 -20.94 5.15
C ASP A 59 -2.12 -19.46 5.53
N GLU A 60 -1.18 -18.70 4.95
CA GLU A 60 -1.09 -17.25 5.14
C GLU A 60 -2.35 -16.51 4.65
N ILE A 61 -2.89 -16.94 3.51
CA ILE A 61 -4.13 -16.38 2.97
C ILE A 61 -5.30 -16.71 3.90
N SER A 62 -5.42 -17.97 4.34
CA SER A 62 -6.46 -18.39 5.28
C SER A 62 -6.36 -17.63 6.60
N GLU A 63 -5.16 -17.44 7.13
CA GLU A 63 -4.90 -16.67 8.34
C GLU A 63 -5.29 -15.20 8.17
N TYR A 64 -4.96 -14.59 7.02
CA TYR A 64 -5.38 -13.23 6.69
C TYR A 64 -6.91 -13.11 6.69
N TYR A 65 -7.62 -13.99 5.99
CA TYR A 65 -9.08 -13.96 5.94
C TYR A 65 -9.73 -14.22 7.30
N ALA A 66 -9.13 -15.08 8.14
CA ALA A 66 -9.63 -15.36 9.48
C ALA A 66 -9.48 -14.19 10.45
N ASN A 67 -8.45 -13.34 10.28
CA ASN A 67 -8.11 -12.28 11.23
C ASN A 67 -8.44 -10.86 10.76
N ARG A 68 -8.59 -10.63 9.45
CA ARG A 68 -8.85 -9.30 8.88
C ARG A 68 -10.19 -8.72 9.32
N ASP A 69 -10.29 -7.40 9.27
CA ASP A 69 -11.60 -6.75 9.30
C ASP A 69 -12.27 -6.95 7.92
N PRO A 70 -13.47 -7.53 7.82
CA PRO A 70 -14.09 -7.83 6.52
C PRO A 70 -14.61 -6.59 5.79
N VAL A 71 -14.73 -5.44 6.47
CA VAL A 71 -15.16 -4.18 5.86
C VAL A 71 -13.96 -3.28 5.62
N LEU A 72 -13.12 -3.13 6.64
CA LEU A 72 -12.01 -2.19 6.65
C LEU A 72 -10.68 -2.83 6.23
N GLY A 73 -10.55 -4.14 6.15
CA GLY A 73 -9.27 -4.85 5.94
C GLY A 73 -8.40 -4.92 7.19
N TRP A 74 -8.14 -3.80 7.86
CA TRP A 74 -7.39 -3.74 9.12
C TRP A 74 -7.90 -2.60 10.03
N PRO A 75 -7.56 -2.55 11.34
CA PRO A 75 -6.76 -3.52 12.11
C PRO A 75 -7.42 -4.90 12.17
N SER A 76 -6.63 -5.96 12.33
CA SER A 76 -7.17 -7.30 12.61
C SER A 76 -7.82 -7.37 13.99
N ALA A 77 -8.65 -8.39 14.23
CA ALA A 77 -9.21 -8.65 15.56
C ALA A 77 -8.09 -8.82 16.61
N SER A 78 -7.02 -9.53 16.27
CA SER A 78 -5.84 -9.70 17.12
C SER A 78 -5.13 -8.37 17.42
N ALA A 79 -5.06 -7.46 16.45
CA ALA A 79 -4.48 -6.14 16.65
C ALA A 79 -5.35 -5.28 17.58
N LEU A 80 -6.67 -5.33 17.44
CA LEU A 80 -7.60 -4.63 18.34
C LEU A 80 -7.55 -5.14 19.78
N ALA A 81 -7.20 -6.42 19.98
CA ALA A 81 -7.02 -7.02 21.31
C ALA A 81 -5.63 -6.73 21.94
N SER A 82 -4.73 -6.05 21.23
CA SER A 82 -3.40 -5.69 21.75
C SER A 82 -3.43 -4.40 22.58
N ASP A 83 -2.35 -4.12 23.31
CA ASP A 83 -2.14 -2.89 24.08
C ASP A 83 -2.08 -1.61 23.23
N ARG A 84 -2.03 -1.73 21.90
CA ARG A 84 -2.07 -0.61 20.96
C ARG A 84 -3.45 0.04 20.89
N PHE A 85 -4.48 -0.62 21.39
CA PHE A 85 -5.85 -0.14 21.40
C PHE A 85 -6.45 -0.30 22.80
N ASP A 86 -7.36 0.60 23.16
CA ASP A 86 -8.21 0.42 24.33
C ASP A 86 -9.40 -0.52 24.01
N PRO A 87 -10.21 -0.92 25.00
CA PRO A 87 -11.34 -1.82 24.77
C PRO A 87 -12.42 -1.31 23.80
N ALA A 88 -12.46 0.01 23.53
CA ALA A 88 -13.35 0.59 22.54
C ALA A 88 -12.72 0.59 21.13
N GLY A 89 -11.48 0.14 20.98
CA GLY A 89 -10.73 0.18 19.74
C GLY A 89 -10.16 1.56 19.43
N ALA A 90 -10.09 2.48 20.39
CA ALA A 90 -9.39 3.76 20.23
C ALA A 90 -7.92 3.62 20.63
N ARG A 91 -7.08 4.59 20.29
CA ARG A 91 -5.74 4.70 20.86
C ARG A 91 -5.85 4.94 22.38
N PRO A 92 -5.07 4.24 23.23
CA PRO A 92 -5.10 4.47 24.67
C PRO A 92 -4.78 5.92 25.04
N ASP A 93 -5.51 6.46 26.01
CA ASP A 93 -5.32 7.82 26.54
C ASP A 93 -4.93 7.75 28.03
N PRO A 94 -3.67 8.07 28.39
CA PRO A 94 -3.22 8.04 29.78
C PRO A 94 -3.96 8.99 30.73
N ALA A 95 -4.60 10.05 30.21
CA ALA A 95 -5.43 10.94 31.02
C ALA A 95 -6.81 10.35 31.33
N PHE A 96 -7.26 9.36 30.54
CA PHE A 96 -8.55 8.71 30.65
C PHE A 96 -8.40 7.18 30.53
N PRO A 97 -7.72 6.53 31.51
CA PRO A 97 -7.35 5.10 31.41
C PRO A 97 -8.54 4.14 31.52
N TYR A 98 -9.69 4.62 32.01
CA TYR A 98 -10.93 3.85 32.09
C TYR A 98 -11.88 4.28 30.96
N PRO A 99 -12.66 3.36 30.36
CA PRO A 99 -13.62 3.69 29.32
C PRO A 99 -14.67 4.69 29.83
N GLN A 100 -14.45 5.97 29.53
CA GLN A 100 -15.43 7.03 29.72
C GLN A 100 -16.06 7.39 28.39
N ALA A 101 -17.30 7.84 28.41
CA ALA A 101 -17.98 8.26 27.19
C ALA A 101 -17.24 9.48 26.58
N PRO A 102 -16.87 9.45 25.30
CA PRO A 102 -16.09 10.53 24.70
C PRO A 102 -16.92 11.79 24.49
N CYS A 103 -16.29 12.97 24.63
CA CYS A 103 -16.89 14.24 24.24
C CYS A 103 -16.62 14.57 22.77
N ALA A 104 -15.54 14.01 22.21
CA ALA A 104 -15.17 14.09 20.81
C ALA A 104 -14.53 12.78 20.35
N ALA A 105 -14.62 12.48 19.05
CA ALA A 105 -13.98 11.33 18.45
C ALA A 105 -13.20 11.73 17.19
N ALA A 106 -12.02 11.15 16.99
CA ALA A 106 -11.15 11.42 15.84
C ALA A 106 -10.97 10.18 14.98
N PHE A 107 -11.05 10.35 13.67
CA PHE A 107 -10.86 9.30 12.67
C PHE A 107 -9.88 9.78 11.61
N GLY A 108 -9.15 8.86 10.98
CA GLY A 108 -8.21 9.21 9.93
C GLY A 108 -7.08 8.20 9.86
N ASP A 109 -5.93 8.66 9.36
CA ASP A 109 -4.78 7.81 9.11
C ASP A 109 -3.74 7.79 10.25
N SER A 110 -2.47 7.51 9.91
CA SER A 110 -1.34 7.52 10.84
C SER A 110 -1.13 8.88 11.53
N PHE A 111 -1.41 9.99 10.86
CA PHE A 111 -1.28 11.33 11.44
C PHE A 111 -2.41 11.61 12.42
N ALA A 112 -3.65 11.24 12.06
CA ALA A 112 -4.77 11.29 13.00
C ALA A 112 -4.46 10.45 14.25
N ARG A 113 -3.92 9.24 14.06
CA ARG A 113 -3.52 8.34 15.16
C ARG A 113 -2.36 8.87 16.01
N SER A 114 -1.56 9.82 15.51
CA SER A 114 -0.23 10.14 16.08
C SER A 114 0.66 8.90 16.16
N MET A 115 0.80 8.18 15.04
CA MET A 115 1.81 7.12 14.95
C MET A 115 3.21 7.71 15.17
N GLU A 116 4.14 6.89 15.64
CA GLU A 116 5.55 7.23 15.94
C GLU A 116 5.82 8.01 17.23
N VAL A 117 4.79 8.42 17.96
CA VAL A 117 4.94 8.98 19.31
C VAL A 117 4.22 8.13 20.35
N GLY A 118 4.61 8.28 21.62
CA GLY A 118 3.93 7.66 22.77
C GLY A 118 2.50 8.20 22.98
N ASN A 119 1.70 7.52 23.80
CA ASN A 119 0.29 7.88 24.01
C ASN A 119 0.14 9.28 24.65
N GLU A 120 1.06 9.64 25.54
CA GLU A 120 1.23 10.94 26.21
C GLU A 120 1.65 12.10 25.28
N HIS A 121 2.11 11.76 24.07
CA HIS A 121 2.51 12.73 23.05
C HIS A 121 1.51 12.87 21.92
N ALA A 122 0.46 12.02 21.87
CA ALA A 122 -0.57 12.13 20.85
C ALA A 122 -1.36 13.44 20.99
N TRP A 123 -1.70 14.06 19.86
CA TRP A 123 -2.44 15.33 19.90
C TRP A 123 -3.83 15.17 20.53
N ALA A 124 -4.48 14.02 20.33
CA ALA A 124 -5.78 13.73 20.93
C ALA A 124 -5.70 13.65 22.45
N HIS A 125 -4.62 13.07 23.01
CA HIS A 125 -4.37 13.09 24.45
C HIS A 125 -4.18 14.52 24.98
N ARG A 126 -3.42 15.35 24.27
CA ARG A 126 -3.24 16.77 24.64
C ARG A 126 -4.57 17.51 24.62
N LEU A 127 -5.40 17.27 23.61
CA LEU A 127 -6.74 17.84 23.51
C LEU A 127 -7.64 17.34 24.64
N SER A 128 -7.60 16.04 24.98
CA SER A 128 -8.35 15.49 26.12
C SER A 128 -8.01 16.22 27.42
N LYS A 129 -6.71 16.47 27.67
CA LYS A 129 -6.25 17.23 28.83
C LYS A 129 -6.74 18.68 28.82
N THR A 130 -6.67 19.35 27.67
CA THR A 130 -7.10 20.74 27.53
C THR A 130 -8.61 20.91 27.74
N LEU A 131 -9.40 19.95 27.25
CA LEU A 131 -10.87 19.99 27.38
C LEU A 131 -11.36 19.42 28.72
N GLY A 132 -10.53 18.67 29.44
CA GLY A 132 -10.95 17.94 30.64
C GLY A 132 -11.95 16.81 30.34
N CYS A 133 -12.02 16.34 29.10
CA CYS A 133 -12.90 15.25 28.68
C CYS A 133 -12.21 14.34 27.65
N ARG A 134 -12.62 13.07 27.58
CA ARG A 134 -11.98 12.08 26.70
C ARG A 134 -12.23 12.42 25.22
N VAL A 135 -11.15 12.54 24.45
CA VAL A 135 -11.16 12.56 22.99
C VAL A 135 -10.74 11.17 22.48
N ALA A 136 -11.70 10.36 22.04
CA ALA A 136 -11.42 9.02 21.55
C ALA A 136 -10.76 9.07 20.16
N ASN A 137 -9.54 8.56 20.02
CA ASN A 137 -8.81 8.61 18.76
C ASN A 137 -8.81 7.24 18.05
N PHE A 138 -9.63 7.12 17.02
CA PHE A 138 -9.81 5.95 16.17
C PHE A 138 -8.97 6.01 14.88
N GLY A 139 -7.96 6.88 14.80
CA GLY A 139 -7.05 6.91 13.66
C GLY A 139 -6.32 5.58 13.46
N VAL A 140 -6.09 5.18 12.20
CA VAL A 140 -5.42 3.92 11.84
C VAL A 140 -4.42 4.15 10.72
N GLY A 141 -3.18 3.67 10.91
CA GLY A 141 -2.15 3.77 9.88
C GLY A 141 -2.57 3.20 8.52
N GLY A 142 -2.17 3.87 7.45
CA GLY A 142 -2.46 3.43 6.07
C GLY A 142 -3.89 3.69 5.59
N TYR A 143 -4.79 4.21 6.43
CA TYR A 143 -6.14 4.53 5.99
C TYR A 143 -6.16 5.61 4.91
N GLY A 144 -7.17 5.51 4.03
CA GLY A 144 -7.70 6.65 3.27
C GLY A 144 -8.93 7.22 3.99
N THR A 145 -9.43 8.37 3.56
CA THR A 145 -10.57 9.02 4.22
C THR A 145 -11.85 8.20 4.12
N GLY A 146 -12.05 7.45 3.04
CA GLY A 146 -13.20 6.53 2.91
C GLY A 146 -13.21 5.42 3.96
N GLN A 147 -12.04 4.84 4.26
CA GLN A 147 -11.89 3.80 5.28
C GLN A 147 -12.10 4.36 6.69
N ALA A 148 -11.60 5.58 6.94
CA ALA A 148 -11.86 6.31 8.18
C ALA A 148 -13.36 6.63 8.37
N TYR A 149 -14.05 7.01 7.29
CA TYR A 149 -15.50 7.22 7.29
C TYR A 149 -16.28 5.93 7.59
N LEU A 150 -15.94 4.81 6.95
CA LEU A 150 -16.56 3.52 7.24
C LEU A 150 -16.35 3.12 8.71
N ARG A 151 -15.14 3.31 9.25
CA ARG A 151 -14.87 3.06 10.68
C ARG A 151 -15.75 3.93 11.58
N PHE A 152 -15.91 5.21 11.26
CA PHE A 152 -16.85 6.10 11.98
C PHE A 152 -18.28 5.55 11.97
N LYS A 153 -18.77 5.09 10.82
CA LYS A 153 -20.12 4.51 10.70
C LYS A 153 -20.31 3.22 11.51
N MET A 154 -19.23 2.50 11.80
CA MET A 154 -19.25 1.23 12.54
C MET A 154 -18.93 1.38 14.03
N THR A 155 -18.48 2.56 14.47
CA THR A 155 -18.05 2.80 15.84
C THR A 155 -19.14 3.53 16.61
N ASP A 156 -19.56 2.99 17.75
CA ASP A 156 -20.39 3.75 18.69
C ASP A 156 -19.54 4.81 19.38
N VAL A 157 -19.86 6.07 19.09
CA VAL A 157 -19.15 7.24 19.62
C VAL A 157 -20.04 8.13 20.48
N GLU A 158 -21.27 7.71 20.79
CA GLU A 158 -22.13 8.50 21.67
C GLU A 158 -21.51 8.65 23.08
N PRO A 159 -21.61 9.82 23.73
CA PRO A 159 -22.31 11.05 23.33
C PRO A 159 -21.40 12.10 22.69
N ALA A 160 -20.38 11.70 21.91
CA ALA A 160 -19.43 12.64 21.32
C ALA A 160 -20.14 13.69 20.46
N LYS A 161 -19.95 14.96 20.79
CA LYS A 161 -20.59 16.10 20.10
C LYS A 161 -19.78 16.61 18.91
N LEU A 162 -18.51 16.20 18.83
CA LEU A 162 -17.57 16.60 17.79
C LEU A 162 -16.91 15.37 17.18
N ILE A 163 -17.00 15.25 15.86
CA ILE A 163 -16.27 14.24 15.08
C ILE A 163 -15.19 14.95 14.27
N ILE A 164 -13.94 14.51 14.41
CA ILE A 164 -12.78 15.06 13.72
C ILE A 164 -12.34 14.05 12.66
N LEU A 165 -12.34 14.45 11.39
CA LEU A 165 -11.75 13.66 10.31
C LEU A 165 -10.38 14.24 9.95
N GLY A 166 -9.32 13.49 10.25
CA GLY A 166 -7.97 13.80 9.82
C GLY A 166 -7.81 13.50 8.33
N VAL A 167 -7.37 14.52 7.57
CA VAL A 167 -7.05 14.40 6.15
C VAL A 167 -5.58 14.74 5.95
N PHE A 168 -4.84 13.81 5.36
CA PHE A 168 -3.42 13.99 5.02
C PHE A 168 -3.25 13.93 3.49
N PRO A 169 -2.29 14.65 2.87
CA PRO A 169 -2.13 14.68 1.41
C PRO A 169 -2.05 13.30 0.74
N ASP A 170 -1.39 12.30 1.35
CA ASP A 170 -1.36 10.93 0.81
C ASP A 170 -2.76 10.30 0.66
N ASN A 171 -3.77 10.79 1.38
CA ASN A 171 -5.12 10.25 1.30
C ASN A 171 -5.70 10.39 -0.11
N ILE A 172 -5.25 11.36 -0.90
CA ILE A 172 -5.61 11.47 -2.32
C ILE A 172 -5.30 10.16 -3.05
N MET A 173 -4.07 9.66 -2.88
CA MET A 173 -3.62 8.40 -3.48
C MET A 173 -4.28 7.21 -2.79
N ARG A 174 -4.39 7.22 -1.46
CA ARG A 174 -4.99 6.10 -0.71
C ARG A 174 -6.49 5.94 -0.95
N ASN A 175 -7.18 6.96 -1.46
CA ASN A 175 -8.60 6.90 -1.76
C ASN A 175 -8.91 6.22 -3.10
N VAL A 176 -7.91 6.10 -3.97
CA VAL A 176 -8.06 5.51 -5.31
C VAL A 176 -7.47 4.11 -5.44
N ASN A 177 -7.00 3.53 -4.34
CA ASN A 177 -6.42 2.19 -4.32
C ASN A 177 -7.32 1.17 -3.59
N GLN A 178 -7.32 -0.07 -4.06
CA GLN A 178 -7.94 -1.24 -3.43
C GLN A 178 -6.89 -2.17 -2.79
N TYR A 179 -5.64 -2.10 -3.25
CA TYR A 179 -4.51 -2.85 -2.70
C TYR A 179 -3.36 -1.90 -2.41
N ARG A 180 -3.06 -1.65 -1.12
CA ARG A 180 -2.04 -0.65 -0.75
C ARG A 180 -0.66 -1.09 -1.20
N GLY A 181 -0.44 -2.39 -1.35
CA GLY A 181 0.82 -2.93 -1.83
C GLY A 181 1.28 -2.34 -3.17
N TYR A 182 0.37 -2.06 -4.11
CA TYR A 182 0.74 -1.39 -5.36
C TYR A 182 1.07 0.09 -5.18
N LEU A 183 0.40 0.78 -4.26
CA LEU A 183 0.72 2.18 -3.95
C LEU A 183 2.14 2.31 -3.38
N VAL A 184 2.58 1.38 -2.52
CA VAL A 184 3.91 1.43 -1.88
C VAL A 184 4.95 0.51 -2.53
N ALA A 185 4.59 -0.15 -3.64
CA ALA A 185 5.39 -1.17 -4.34
C ALA A 185 5.95 -2.29 -3.44
N TYR A 186 5.08 -2.88 -2.62
CA TYR A 186 5.41 -4.03 -1.77
C TYR A 186 4.22 -4.97 -1.66
N HIS A 187 4.42 -6.28 -1.85
CA HIS A 187 3.34 -7.24 -1.66
C HIS A 187 3.12 -7.54 -0.17
N ASP A 188 1.92 -7.22 0.30
CA ASP A 188 1.42 -7.64 1.61
C ASP A 188 -0.07 -8.00 1.49
N ILE A 189 -0.41 -9.28 1.63
CA ILE A 189 -1.78 -9.80 1.56
C ILE A 189 -2.73 -9.06 2.51
N ARG A 190 -2.21 -8.49 3.60
CA ARG A 190 -2.99 -7.80 4.64
C ARG A 190 -3.46 -6.40 4.24
N THR A 191 -3.12 -5.96 3.03
CA THR A 191 -3.30 -4.55 2.62
C THR A 191 -4.36 -4.32 1.54
N PHE A 192 -5.23 -5.31 1.31
CA PHE A 192 -6.49 -5.04 0.62
C PHE A 192 -7.39 -4.15 1.46
N LYS A 193 -8.11 -3.25 0.80
CA LYS A 193 -8.98 -2.28 1.46
C LYS A 193 -10.20 -1.94 0.59
N PRO A 194 -11.29 -1.47 1.22
CA PRO A 194 -12.37 -0.85 0.47
C PRO A 194 -11.92 0.50 -0.11
N ARG A 195 -12.66 0.99 -1.09
CA ARG A 195 -12.57 2.38 -1.56
C ARG A 195 -13.95 2.93 -1.91
N PHE A 196 -14.02 4.21 -2.23
CA PHE A 196 -15.20 4.81 -2.83
C PHE A 196 -14.93 5.21 -4.27
N VAL A 197 -15.99 5.20 -5.07
CA VAL A 197 -16.02 5.70 -6.44
C VAL A 197 -17.04 6.84 -6.49
N LEU A 198 -16.65 7.96 -7.10
CA LEU A 198 -17.51 9.12 -7.27
C LEU A 198 -18.14 9.07 -8.67
N ASN A 199 -19.44 8.81 -8.74
CA ASN A 199 -20.20 8.79 -9.99
C ASN A 199 -21.32 9.83 -9.90
N GLN A 200 -21.30 10.84 -10.77
CA GLN A 200 -22.34 11.88 -10.85
C GLN A 200 -22.63 12.59 -9.50
N GLY A 201 -21.60 12.77 -8.67
CA GLY A 201 -21.74 13.39 -7.35
C GLY A 201 -22.10 12.44 -6.22
N GLU A 202 -22.37 11.16 -6.52
CA GLU A 202 -22.66 10.13 -5.53
C GLU A 202 -21.42 9.27 -5.24
N LEU A 203 -21.18 9.00 -3.96
CA LEU A 203 -20.11 8.11 -3.51
C LEU A 203 -20.65 6.70 -3.32
N THR A 204 -20.18 5.75 -4.13
CA THR A 204 -20.49 4.33 -4.00
C THR A 204 -19.32 3.59 -3.37
N ALA A 205 -19.57 2.80 -2.33
CA ALA A 205 -18.55 1.95 -1.72
C ALA A 205 -18.24 0.75 -2.62
N VAL A 206 -16.95 0.54 -2.89
CA VAL A 206 -16.42 -0.69 -3.47
C VAL A 206 -15.83 -1.50 -2.33
N PRO A 207 -16.38 -2.69 -2.03
CA PRO A 207 -15.92 -3.49 -0.91
C PRO A 207 -14.50 -4.03 -1.15
N ILE A 208 -13.89 -4.49 -0.07
CA ILE A 208 -12.66 -5.28 -0.12
C ILE A 208 -12.93 -6.60 -0.88
N ILE A 209 -11.91 -7.15 -1.55
CA ILE A 209 -12.01 -8.49 -2.15
C ILE A 209 -12.35 -9.53 -1.08
N ASP A 210 -13.32 -10.41 -1.36
CA ASP A 210 -13.73 -11.48 -0.46
C ASP A 210 -13.61 -12.86 -1.13
N GLU A 211 -12.38 -13.35 -1.22
CA GLU A 211 -12.03 -14.62 -1.85
C GLU A 211 -11.10 -15.44 -0.93
N PRO A 212 -11.62 -16.19 0.05
CA PRO A 212 -10.79 -16.95 1.00
C PRO A 212 -9.85 -17.97 0.36
N ASN A 213 -10.17 -18.43 -0.86
CA ASN A 213 -9.35 -19.34 -1.67
C ASN A 213 -8.54 -18.60 -2.75
N LEU A 214 -8.26 -17.31 -2.56
CA LEU A 214 -7.46 -16.52 -3.50
C LEU A 214 -6.12 -17.22 -3.77
N SER A 215 -5.80 -17.44 -5.04
CA SER A 215 -4.42 -17.73 -5.43
C SER A 215 -3.73 -16.41 -5.72
N PHE A 216 -2.77 -16.02 -4.88
CA PHE A 216 -2.06 -14.76 -5.07
C PHE A 216 -1.28 -14.74 -6.39
N ARG A 217 -0.68 -15.89 -6.77
CA ARG A 217 -0.09 -16.11 -8.09
C ARG A 217 -1.05 -15.83 -9.26
N GLU A 218 -2.27 -16.37 -9.23
CA GLU A 218 -3.25 -16.11 -10.30
C GLU A 218 -3.76 -14.66 -10.26
N PHE A 219 -3.93 -14.11 -9.06
CA PHE A 219 -4.27 -12.70 -8.87
C PHE A 219 -3.25 -11.76 -9.53
N ARG A 220 -1.94 -12.01 -9.35
CA ARG A 220 -0.86 -11.19 -9.94
C ARG A 220 -0.83 -11.21 -11.46
N LYS A 221 -1.25 -12.30 -12.10
CA LYS A 221 -1.33 -12.37 -13.58
C LYS A 221 -2.39 -11.42 -14.15
N ASN A 222 -3.46 -11.15 -13.40
CA ASN A 222 -4.54 -10.28 -13.86
C ASN A 222 -5.23 -9.57 -12.68
N PRO A 223 -4.55 -8.64 -11.99
CA PRO A 223 -5.08 -8.01 -10.78
C PRO A 223 -6.31 -7.16 -11.07
N GLY A 224 -6.42 -6.59 -12.28
CA GLY A 224 -7.58 -5.80 -12.72
C GLY A 224 -8.88 -6.61 -12.77
N SER A 225 -8.82 -7.94 -12.90
CA SER A 225 -10.01 -8.80 -12.83
C SER A 225 -10.66 -8.84 -11.44
N LYS A 226 -9.86 -8.61 -10.39
CA LYS A 226 -10.30 -8.61 -9.00
C LYS A 226 -10.38 -7.21 -8.40
N LEU A 227 -9.56 -6.28 -8.90
CA LEU A 227 -9.48 -4.89 -8.46
C LEU A 227 -9.87 -3.96 -9.60
N SER A 228 -11.14 -4.01 -9.99
CA SER A 228 -11.69 -3.25 -11.13
C SER A 228 -11.60 -1.73 -10.98
N HIS A 229 -11.34 -1.24 -9.77
CA HIS A 229 -11.19 0.16 -9.43
C HIS A 229 -9.83 0.44 -8.76
N GLU A 230 -8.80 -0.37 -9.00
CA GLU A 230 -7.45 -0.05 -8.57
C GLU A 230 -6.80 0.93 -9.56
N TYR A 231 -6.37 2.09 -9.06
CA TYR A 231 -5.72 3.11 -9.88
C TYR A 231 -4.24 2.80 -10.14
N PHE A 232 -3.61 2.01 -9.27
CA PHE A 232 -2.18 1.70 -9.32
C PHE A 232 -1.90 0.29 -9.83
N LEU A 233 -2.70 -0.24 -10.77
CA LEU A 233 -2.42 -1.55 -11.35
C LEU A 233 -0.98 -1.56 -11.95
N PRO A 234 -0.22 -2.66 -11.78
CA PRO A 234 1.13 -2.76 -12.34
C PRO A 234 1.17 -2.44 -13.85
N ASP A 235 2.30 -1.90 -14.29
CA ASP A 235 2.55 -1.52 -15.69
C ASP A 235 1.55 -0.50 -16.30
N THR A 236 0.83 0.23 -15.44
CA THR A 236 0.06 1.43 -15.83
C THR A 236 0.86 2.71 -15.56
N ALA A 237 0.36 3.86 -16.02
CA ALA A 237 1.06 5.15 -15.91
C ALA A 237 1.44 5.56 -14.48
N TYR A 238 0.69 5.10 -13.46
CA TYR A 238 0.89 5.48 -12.06
C TYR A 238 1.13 4.28 -11.13
N GLY A 239 0.99 3.06 -11.65
CA GLY A 239 1.26 1.83 -10.92
C GLY A 239 2.75 1.50 -10.89
N PRO A 240 3.14 0.53 -10.04
CA PRO A 240 4.52 0.11 -9.96
C PRO A 240 4.94 -0.60 -11.26
N VAL A 241 6.22 -0.51 -11.56
CA VAL A 241 6.92 -1.23 -12.62
C VAL A 241 7.38 -2.57 -12.05
N ILE A 242 6.97 -3.65 -12.70
CA ILE A 242 7.36 -5.00 -12.30
C ILE A 242 8.85 -5.22 -12.63
N MET A 243 9.61 -5.73 -11.66
CA MET A 243 11.01 -6.11 -11.83
C MET A 243 11.14 -7.47 -12.54
N GLN A 244 10.80 -7.52 -13.82
CA GLN A 244 10.89 -8.73 -14.63
C GLN A 244 11.70 -8.54 -15.91
N PHE A 245 12.21 -9.64 -16.46
CA PHE A 245 12.86 -9.65 -17.75
C PHE A 245 11.87 -9.22 -18.87
N PRO A 246 12.27 -8.35 -19.81
CA PRO A 246 13.58 -7.71 -19.94
C PRO A 246 13.78 -6.52 -18.98
N TYR A 247 14.82 -6.61 -18.16
CA TYR A 247 15.15 -5.65 -17.10
C TYR A 247 15.53 -4.28 -17.65
N ALA A 248 16.09 -4.21 -18.86
CA ALA A 248 16.39 -2.92 -19.49
C ALA A 248 15.12 -2.09 -19.70
N LEU A 249 14.00 -2.73 -20.06
CA LEU A 249 12.70 -2.06 -20.19
C LEU A 249 12.16 -1.65 -18.82
N ALA A 250 12.29 -2.50 -17.79
CA ALA A 250 11.89 -2.15 -16.43
C ALA A 250 12.64 -0.90 -15.93
N VAL A 251 13.95 -0.78 -16.19
CA VAL A 251 14.74 0.43 -15.86
C VAL A 251 14.22 1.65 -16.61
N VAL A 252 13.98 1.54 -17.91
CA VAL A 252 13.45 2.67 -18.71
C VAL A 252 12.07 3.10 -18.19
N ASN A 253 11.16 2.15 -17.93
CA ASN A 253 9.84 2.44 -17.39
C ASN A 253 9.92 3.10 -16.00
N ALA A 254 10.81 2.61 -15.14
CA ALA A 254 11.01 3.20 -13.82
C ALA A 254 11.57 4.63 -13.89
N LEU A 255 12.47 4.93 -14.82
CA LEU A 255 12.98 6.30 -15.05
C LEU A 255 11.90 7.22 -15.62
N MET A 256 11.02 6.70 -16.46
CA MET A 256 9.92 7.45 -17.06
C MET A 256 8.71 7.61 -16.12
N HIS A 257 8.65 6.82 -15.04
CA HIS A 257 7.54 6.82 -14.09
C HIS A 257 7.35 8.21 -13.46
N PRO A 258 6.11 8.73 -13.34
CA PRO A 258 5.86 10.09 -12.85
C PRO A 258 6.46 10.38 -11.47
N ARG A 259 6.47 9.41 -10.55
CA ARG A 259 7.06 9.59 -9.21
C ARG A 259 8.57 9.75 -9.25
N THR A 260 9.25 9.02 -10.14
CA THR A 260 10.70 9.15 -10.34
C THR A 260 11.03 10.50 -10.95
N ARG A 261 10.26 10.90 -11.96
CA ARG A 261 10.46 12.20 -12.63
C ARG A 261 10.23 13.38 -11.70
N ALA A 262 9.23 13.32 -10.82
CA ALA A 262 8.94 14.40 -9.86
C ALA A 262 10.01 14.60 -8.77
N VAL A 263 10.89 13.60 -8.56
CA VAL A 263 12.03 13.71 -7.62
C VAL A 263 13.29 14.18 -8.34
N LEU A 264 13.47 13.79 -9.61
CA LEU A 264 14.69 14.07 -10.38
C LEU A 264 14.64 15.38 -11.19
N PHE A 265 13.45 15.89 -11.51
CA PHE A 265 13.23 17.09 -12.35
C PHE A 265 12.23 18.04 -11.71
#